data_AF-A0A8C9FDB6-F1
#
_entry.id   AF-A0A8C9FDB6-F1
#
_cell.length_a   1.000
_cell.length_b   1.000
_cell.length_c   1.000
_cell.angle_alpha   90.00
_cell.angle_beta   90.00
_cell.angle_gamma   90.00
#
_symmetry.space_group_name_H-M   'P 1'
#
loop_
_entity.id
_entity.type
_entity.pdbx_description
1 polymer ?
#
loop_
_entity_poly.entity_id
_entity_poly.type
_entity_poly.pdbx_seq_one_letter_code
_entity_poly.pdbx_strand_id
1 'polypeptide(L)'
;MEQPVQTEMWKARSLEELVRILHQLFAEDKVSVEEVQALMESYESNPDEWLQYAQFDQYRYTRNLVDNGNGKFNLMILCWGEGHGRFVFKDYGFSKQIYSYCIFHC
;
A
#
# COMPACT_ATOMS: atom_id res chain seq x y z
N MET A 1 33.73 8.91 3.93
CA MET A 1 32.78 9.57 4.85
C MET A 1 31.40 9.26 4.30
N GLU A 2 30.80 8.18 4.78
CA GLU A 2 29.39 7.90 4.51
C GLU A 2 28.60 8.81 5.44
N GLN A 3 27.95 9.82 4.86
CA GLN A 3 27.03 10.65 5.61
C GLN A 3 25.81 9.77 5.95
N PRO A 4 25.35 9.72 7.20
CA PRO A 4 24.12 9.01 7.52
C PRO A 4 22.99 9.76 6.83
N VAL A 5 22.36 9.10 5.85
CA VAL A 5 21.10 9.57 5.27
C VAL A 5 20.13 9.69 6.45
N GLN A 6 19.69 10.91 6.73
CA GLN A 6 18.63 11.16 7.70
C GLN A 6 17.33 10.62 7.09
N THR A 7 17.11 9.32 7.21
CA THR A 7 15.81 8.72 6.92
C THR A 7 14.88 9.11 8.06
N GLU A 8 14.22 10.25 7.94
CA GLU A 8 13.01 10.52 8.72
C GLU A 8 12.04 9.36 8.42
N MET A 9 11.95 8.40 9.34
CA MET A 9 11.07 7.25 9.19
C MET A 9 9.63 7.72 9.34
N TRP A 10 8.98 7.95 8.20
CA TRP A 10 7.55 8.21 8.16
C TRP A 10 6.79 7.00 8.73
N LYS A 11 6.18 7.16 9.91
CA LYS A 11 5.28 6.16 10.49
C LYS A 11 3.82 6.59 10.32
N ALA A 12 3.08 5.88 9.48
CA ALA A 12 1.64 6.07 9.37
C ALA A 12 0.92 5.32 10.50
N ARG A 13 0.07 6.02 11.27
CA ARG A 13 -0.71 5.41 12.37
C ARG A 13 -2.10 4.95 11.93
N SER A 14 -2.56 5.39 10.76
CA SER A 14 -3.84 5.00 10.15
C SER A 14 -3.72 5.02 8.62
N LEU A 15 -4.67 4.37 7.94
CA LEU A 15 -4.79 4.37 6.48
C LEU A 15 -4.98 5.79 5.93
N GLU A 16 -5.71 6.64 6.63
CA GLU A 16 -5.88 8.06 6.26
C GLU A 16 -4.54 8.81 6.36
N GLU A 17 -3.77 8.59 7.43
CA GLU A 17 -2.45 9.19 7.58
C GLU A 17 -1.47 8.67 6.52
N LEU A 18 -1.56 7.37 6.17
CA LEU A 18 -0.79 6.77 5.08
C LEU A 18 -1.07 7.47 3.75
N VAL A 19 -2.35 7.60 3.37
CA VAL A 19 -2.77 8.31 2.15
C VAL A 19 -2.25 9.75 2.16
N ARG A 20 -2.42 10.47 3.28
CA ARG A 20 -1.96 11.85 3.41
C ARG A 20 -0.45 11.99 3.18
N ILE A 21 0.36 11.09 3.73
CA ILE A 21 1.82 11.11 3.55
C ILE A 21 2.18 10.74 2.11
N LEU A 22 1.50 9.76 1.50
CA LEU A 22 1.70 9.42 0.08
C LEU A 22 1.43 10.64 -0.82
N HIS A 23 0.36 11.40 -0.57
CA HIS A 23 0.12 12.65 -1.30
C HIS A 23 1.26 13.66 -1.15
N GLN A 24 1.93 13.72 -0.01
CA GLN A 24 3.10 14.58 0.20
C GLN A 24 4.34 14.07 -0.56
N LEU A 25 4.66 12.78 -0.45
CA LEU A 25 5.80 12.17 -1.14
C LEU A 25 5.66 12.28 -2.67
N PHE A 26 4.46 12.04 -3.18
CA PHE A 26 4.16 12.16 -4.61
C PHE A 26 3.85 13.61 -5.02
N ALA A 27 3.85 14.61 -4.13
CA ALA A 27 3.71 16.00 -4.54
C ALA A 27 4.97 16.47 -5.30
N GLU A 28 6.13 15.99 -4.89
CA GLU A 28 7.41 16.29 -5.52
C GLU A 28 7.56 15.64 -6.92
N ASP A 29 8.50 16.15 -7.71
CA ASP A 29 8.80 15.60 -9.06
C ASP A 29 9.71 14.38 -9.01
N LYS A 30 10.42 14.19 -7.89
CA LYS A 30 11.28 13.03 -7.64
C LYS A 30 10.73 12.28 -6.44
N VAL A 31 10.40 11.01 -6.64
CA VAL A 31 9.89 10.14 -5.59
C VAL A 31 10.94 9.09 -5.28
N SER A 32 11.34 8.95 -4.01
CA SER A 32 12.19 7.83 -3.57
C SER A 32 11.33 6.59 -3.37
N VAL A 33 11.70 5.50 -4.06
CA VAL A 33 11.03 4.21 -3.91
C VAL A 33 11.26 3.66 -2.50
N GLU A 34 12.44 3.89 -1.94
CA GLU A 34 12.84 3.43 -0.60
C GLU A 34 12.00 4.10 0.50
N GLU A 35 11.75 5.41 0.39
CA GLU A 35 10.91 6.15 1.34
C GLU A 35 9.45 5.71 1.27
N VAL A 36 8.92 5.54 0.06
CA VAL A 36 7.56 5.05 -0.15
C VAL A 36 7.41 3.62 0.39
N GLN A 37 8.37 2.75 0.10
CA GLN A 37 8.36 1.38 0.62
C GLN A 37 8.40 1.36 2.15
N ALA A 38 9.31 2.13 2.77
CA ALA A 38 9.41 2.21 4.22
C ALA A 38 8.14 2.75 4.87
N LEU A 39 7.48 3.74 4.25
CA LEU A 39 6.19 4.26 4.71
C LEU A 39 5.07 3.19 4.62
N MET A 40 5.02 2.45 3.51
CA MET A 40 4.01 1.39 3.33
C MET A 40 4.22 0.25 4.32
N GLU A 41 5.48 -0.09 4.64
CA GLU A 41 5.83 -1.11 5.64
C GLU A 41 5.61 -0.64 7.08
N SER A 42 5.65 0.67 7.34
CA SER A 42 5.47 1.23 8.69
C SER A 42 4.00 1.28 9.13
N TYR A 43 3.07 1.20 8.18
CA TYR A 43 1.64 1.13 8.45
C TYR A 43 1.24 -0.23 9.02
N GLU A 44 0.75 -0.23 10.25
CA GLU A 44 0.17 -1.42 10.89
C GLU A 44 -1.28 -1.60 10.41
N SER A 45 -1.55 -2.70 9.70
CA SER A 45 -2.86 -2.96 9.09
C SER A 45 -4.00 -3.03 10.11
N ASN A 46 -5.02 -2.19 9.93
CA ASN A 46 -6.23 -2.16 10.75
C ASN A 46 -7.49 -2.48 9.92
N PRO A 47 -8.14 -3.63 10.13
CA PRO A 47 -9.36 -4.01 9.43
C PRO A 47 -10.45 -2.94 9.41
N ASP A 48 -10.66 -2.24 10.52
CA ASP A 48 -11.73 -1.24 10.62
C ASP A 48 -11.54 -0.06 9.66
N GLU A 49 -10.30 0.20 9.22
CA GLU A 49 -9.97 1.29 8.31
C GLU A 49 -10.18 0.89 6.84
N TRP A 50 -9.77 -0.33 6.46
CA TRP A 50 -9.81 -0.77 5.07
C TRP A 50 -11.05 -1.60 4.69
N LEU A 51 -11.82 -2.11 5.65
CA LEU A 51 -12.96 -3.00 5.40
C LEU A 51 -14.01 -2.37 4.48
N GLN A 52 -14.20 -1.06 4.55
CA GLN A 52 -15.10 -0.31 3.67
C GLN A 52 -14.74 -0.42 2.18
N TYR A 53 -13.47 -0.65 1.86
CA TYR A 53 -12.97 -0.88 0.51
C TYR A 53 -12.91 -2.36 0.15
N ALA A 54 -13.08 -3.27 1.12
CA ALA A 54 -12.89 -4.70 0.90
C ALA A 54 -14.13 -5.36 0.26
N GLN A 55 -14.33 -5.11 -1.04
CA GLN A 55 -15.34 -5.82 -1.82
C GLN A 55 -14.76 -7.13 -2.33
N PHE A 56 -15.45 -8.24 -2.09
CA PHE A 56 -15.02 -9.56 -2.55
C PHE A 56 -15.89 -10.04 -3.71
N ASP A 57 -15.27 -10.76 -4.65
CA ASP A 57 -15.96 -11.50 -5.69
C ASP A 57 -15.69 -13.00 -5.52
N GLN A 58 -16.70 -13.83 -5.76
CA GLN A 58 -16.61 -15.27 -5.55
C GLN A 58 -15.66 -15.95 -6.54
N TYR A 59 -15.46 -15.38 -7.73
CA TYR A 59 -14.79 -16.05 -8.84
C TYR A 59 -13.47 -15.41 -9.24
N ARG A 60 -13.16 -14.20 -8.76
CA ARG A 60 -11.93 -13.47 -9.08
C ARG A 60 -11.47 -12.62 -7.90
N TYR A 61 -10.19 -12.25 -7.92
CA TYR A 61 -9.73 -11.15 -7.08
C TYR A 61 -10.34 -9.84 -7.54
N THR A 62 -10.64 -8.95 -6.61
CA THR A 62 -11.14 -7.60 -6.88
C THR A 62 -10.02 -6.59 -6.68
N ARG A 63 -10.14 -5.45 -7.36
CA ARG A 63 -9.26 -4.28 -7.21
C ARG A 63 -10.14 -3.14 -6.75
N ASN A 64 -9.99 -2.75 -5.49
CA ASN A 64 -10.82 -1.75 -4.86
C ASN A 64 -10.01 -0.46 -4.70
N LEU A 65 -10.45 0.61 -5.36
CA LEU A 65 -9.79 1.90 -5.28
C LEU A 65 -9.99 2.49 -3.88
N VAL A 66 -8.89 2.84 -3.22
CA VAL A 66 -8.87 3.54 -1.94
C VAL A 66 -8.72 5.03 -2.17
N ASP A 67 -7.75 5.42 -3.00
CA ASP A 67 -7.43 6.81 -3.29
C ASP A 67 -6.89 6.96 -4.71
N ASN A 68 -7.32 7.99 -5.43
CA ASN A 68 -6.90 8.29 -6.80
C ASN A 68 -5.69 9.23 -6.89
N GLY A 69 -5.04 9.49 -5.75
CA GLY A 69 -3.87 10.32 -5.61
C GLY A 69 -4.10 11.75 -6.09
N ASN A 70 -2.99 12.38 -6.48
CA ASN A 70 -2.94 13.71 -7.10
C ASN A 70 -2.77 13.60 -8.63
N GLY A 71 -3.19 12.48 -9.23
CA GLY A 71 -2.92 12.13 -10.63
C GLY A 71 -1.54 11.51 -10.89
N LYS A 72 -0.69 11.39 -9.86
CA LYS A 72 0.63 10.73 -9.96
C LYS A 72 0.66 9.30 -9.42
N PHE A 73 -0.31 8.91 -8.60
CA PHE A 73 -0.42 7.54 -8.07
C PHE A 73 -1.88 7.14 -7.88
N ASN A 74 -2.11 5.84 -7.75
CA ASN A 74 -3.38 5.28 -7.28
C ASN A 74 -3.08 4.31 -6.13
N LEU A 75 -3.87 4.39 -5.06
CA LEU A 75 -3.85 3.42 -3.98
C LEU A 75 -5.04 2.48 -4.12
N MET A 76 -4.77 1.18 -4.18
CA MET A 76 -5.81 0.14 -4.31
C MET A 76 -5.57 -0.98 -3.32
N ILE A 77 -6.67 -1.61 -2.91
CA ILE A 77 -6.68 -2.83 -2.11
C ILE A 77 -7.14 -3.99 -3.00
N LEU A 78 -6.33 -5.04 -3.03
CA LEU A 78 -6.68 -6.27 -3.73
C LEU A 78 -7.27 -7.28 -2.73
N CYS A 79 -8.52 -7.68 -2.97
CA CYS A 79 -9.18 -8.68 -2.15
C CYS A 79 -9.25 -10.01 -2.88
N TRP A 80 -8.81 -11.08 -2.21
CA TRP A 80 -8.76 -12.44 -2.73
C TRP A 80 -9.79 -13.28 -1.98
N GLY A 81 -10.81 -13.79 -2.68
CA GLY A 81 -11.79 -14.71 -2.08
C GLY A 81 -11.18 -16.09 -1.76
N GLU A 82 -11.90 -16.87 -0.95
CA GLU A 82 -11.49 -18.25 -0.62
C GLU A 82 -11.36 -19.10 -1.91
N GLY A 83 -10.14 -19.59 -2.18
CA GLY A 83 -9.84 -20.44 -3.35
C GLY A 83 -9.02 -19.79 -4.48
N HIS A 84 -8.76 -18.48 -4.41
CA HIS A 84 -8.02 -17.74 -5.47
C HIS A 84 -6.49 -17.71 -5.30
N GLY A 85 -5.97 -18.22 -4.18
CA GLY A 85 -4.54 -18.18 -3.80
C GLY A 85 -3.66 -19.29 -4.38
N ARG A 86 -3.77 -19.63 -5.68
CA ARG A 86 -2.87 -20.61 -6.34
C ARG A 86 -1.85 -20.03 -7.31
N PHE A 87 -1.72 -18.71 -7.42
CA PHE A 87 -0.53 -18.11 -8.01
C PHE A 87 0.41 -17.65 -6.91
N VAL A 88 1.44 -18.45 -6.67
CA VAL A 88 2.55 -18.16 -5.76
C VAL A 88 3.33 -16.98 -6.34
N PHE A 89 3.09 -15.78 -5.83
CA PHE A 89 4.07 -14.69 -5.88
C PHE A 89 4.94 -14.84 -4.62
N LYS A 90 6.26 -14.94 -4.79
CA LYS A 90 7.20 -15.23 -3.70
C LYS A 90 7.05 -14.22 -2.55
N ASP A 91 6.98 -14.77 -1.35
CA ASP A 91 6.93 -14.12 -0.05
C ASP A 91 7.91 -12.94 0.12
N TYR A 92 7.36 -11.76 0.40
CA TYR A 92 7.87 -10.89 1.46
C TYR A 92 6.78 -10.89 2.54
N GLY A 93 7.08 -11.55 3.66
CA GLY A 93 6.09 -12.03 4.62
C GLY A 93 5.13 -10.95 5.14
N PHE A 94 3.84 -11.11 4.85
CA PHE A 94 2.74 -10.48 5.58
C PHE A 94 1.61 -11.51 5.76
N SER A 95 1.04 -11.51 6.96
CA SER A 95 -0.02 -12.41 7.41
C SER A 95 -1.27 -12.32 6.52
N LYS A 96 -1.96 -13.45 6.40
CA LYS A 96 -3.14 -13.69 5.57
C LYS A 96 -4.29 -12.72 5.85
N GLN A 97 -4.46 -11.71 5.00
CA GLN A 97 -5.72 -11.16 4.44
C GLN A 97 -5.40 -9.75 3.93
N ILE A 98 -5.58 -9.56 2.61
CA ILE A 98 -5.11 -8.40 1.81
C ILE A 98 -3.63 -8.50 1.45
N TYR A 99 -3.39 -9.19 0.34
CA TYR A 99 -2.09 -9.18 -0.32
C TYR A 99 -2.10 -8.13 -1.43
N SER A 100 -1.11 -7.24 -1.33
CA SER A 100 -0.64 -6.28 -2.32
C SER A 100 -1.27 -4.87 -2.24
N TYR A 101 -0.60 -4.01 -1.48
CA TYR A 101 -0.61 -2.57 -1.74
C TYR A 101 0.25 -2.31 -2.98
N CYS A 102 -0.29 -2.57 -4.16
CA CYS A 102 0.39 -2.27 -5.41
C CYS A 102 0.34 -0.76 -5.68
N ILE A 103 1.38 -0.05 -5.25
CA ILE A 103 1.76 1.22 -5.86
C ILE A 103 2.34 0.85 -7.23
N PHE A 104 1.50 0.85 -8.27
CA PHE A 104 1.99 0.71 -9.64
C PHE A 104 2.66 2.02 -10.05
N HIS A 105 3.98 1.99 -10.18
CA HIS A 105 4.71 2.96 -10.97
C HIS A 105 4.37 2.70 -12.45
N CYS A 106 3.93 3.73 -13.17
CA CYS A 106 3.86 3.68 -14.64
C CYS A 106 5.27 3.67 -15.24
#